data_AF-A0A2U2HAW6-F1
#
_entry.id   AF-A0A2U2HAW6-F1
#
_cell.length_a   1.000
_cell.length_b   1.000
_cell.length_c   1.000
_cell.angle_alpha   90.00
_cell.angle_beta   90.00
_cell.angle_gamma   90.00
#
_symmetry.space_group_name_H-M   'P 1'
#
loop_
_entity.id
_entity.type
_entity.pdbx_description
1 polymer ?
#
loop_
_entity_poly.entity_id
_entity_poly.type
_entity_poly.pdbx_seq_one_letter_code
_entity_poly.pdbx_strand_id
1 'polypeptide(L)'
;MPRKGANSDSVCAPMASELTSISASWLGSILDMHRNNAAILLCPVVRSPCYLSLSNLAVRPRRLRKIPRCRMACTAPLVEQGRPIRMQLQSTVDRHDFRDEGIIMGKGVFSQGLVILLSDAVRLDALRECLCASYMIGNEVAAAGHWEFGGPSLVFEYDAAVNGRVMVDIVARKWPDQMGDSKDEATLFGAWSMGHFGPFAYPGGLGRAVEQSWTWDHGASDVERHTAFVRIRTSYVLGSNDDAAILPANYDPVRELDFITDVAQQLLALDEAICYFNPSGEKLLSASKLEDLLDYNSTQSLPSLDVWCNIRMFKLESDWLIMDTVGNWQLDMPDHEAAFHKDCFLPREVDNFLWNTSLYILNNGNIIKDGDTMDGPGDIRWQAYSFENGLSSPPRDVIRWLPLDAAKIPEILLPSKSAVSEAGRASETAKKSWWKKW
;
A
#
# COMPACT_ATOMS: atom_id res chain seq x y z
N MET A 1 -40.15 -57.34 13.07
CA MET A 1 -38.74 -57.37 13.52
C MET A 1 -38.02 -58.37 12.63
N PRO A 2 -36.97 -57.99 11.88
CA PRO A 2 -35.73 -57.37 12.37
C PRO A 2 -35.30 -56.09 11.59
N ARG A 3 -34.36 -55.32 12.15
CA ARG A 3 -33.65 -54.22 11.45
C ARG A 3 -32.29 -54.74 10.98
N LYS A 4 -32.01 -54.62 9.68
CA LYS A 4 -30.67 -54.78 9.09
C LYS A 4 -30.13 -53.41 8.69
N GLY A 5 -28.87 -53.20 9.06
CA GLY A 5 -28.13 -51.97 8.90
C GLY A 5 -27.39 -51.84 7.57
N ALA A 6 -26.76 -50.68 7.48
CA ALA A 6 -26.07 -50.04 6.38
C ALA A 6 -24.92 -50.86 5.75
N ASN A 7 -24.78 -50.69 4.43
CA ASN A 7 -23.52 -50.48 3.75
C ASN A 7 -23.80 -49.91 2.35
N SER A 8 -23.21 -48.76 2.01
CA SER A 8 -23.04 -48.35 0.62
C SER A 8 -21.86 -47.41 0.48
N ASP A 9 -20.80 -47.93 -0.12
CA ASP A 9 -19.72 -47.21 -0.78
C ASP A 9 -20.25 -46.45 -2.01
N SER A 10 -19.74 -45.24 -2.27
CA SER A 10 -19.61 -44.61 -3.60
C SER A 10 -18.67 -43.41 -3.50
N VAL A 11 -17.39 -43.55 -3.80
CA VAL A 11 -16.74 -43.29 -5.12
C VAL A 11 -16.86 -41.82 -5.57
N CYS A 12 -15.75 -41.10 -5.40
CA CYS A 12 -15.48 -39.78 -5.96
C CYS A 12 -15.31 -39.83 -7.49
N ALA A 13 -15.83 -38.81 -8.17
CA ALA A 13 -15.40 -38.37 -9.50
C ALA A 13 -15.37 -36.81 -9.53
N PRO A 14 -14.47 -36.16 -10.30
CA PRO A 14 -14.10 -34.77 -10.07
C PRO A 14 -14.87 -33.76 -10.93
N MET A 15 -15.26 -32.64 -10.30
CA MET A 15 -15.76 -31.41 -10.91
C MET A 15 -14.60 -30.60 -11.50
N ALA A 16 -14.33 -30.74 -12.80
CA ALA A 16 -13.35 -29.92 -13.52
C ALA A 16 -13.94 -29.26 -14.80
N SER A 17 -15.24 -29.39 -15.06
CA SER A 17 -15.84 -28.97 -16.33
C SER A 17 -16.74 -27.73 -16.27
N GLU A 18 -16.99 -27.14 -15.10
CA GLU A 18 -17.87 -25.95 -14.96
C GLU A 18 -17.11 -24.61 -14.83
N LEU A 19 -15.80 -24.63 -14.56
CA LEU A 19 -14.97 -23.41 -14.52
C LEU A 19 -14.52 -22.93 -15.92
N THR A 20 -14.54 -23.80 -16.93
CA THR A 20 -14.15 -23.45 -18.30
C THR A 20 -15.28 -22.80 -19.12
N SER A 21 -16.54 -22.91 -18.70
CA SER A 21 -17.65 -22.28 -19.45
C SER A 21 -17.84 -20.81 -19.14
N ILE A 22 -17.41 -20.34 -17.96
CA ILE A 22 -17.51 -18.93 -17.55
C ILE A 22 -16.40 -18.08 -18.24
N SER A 23 -15.23 -18.66 -18.50
CA SER A 23 -14.13 -17.97 -19.20
C SER A 23 -14.42 -17.77 -20.71
N ALA A 24 -15.13 -18.71 -21.34
CA ALA A 24 -15.44 -18.64 -22.76
C ALA A 24 -16.51 -17.59 -23.12
N SER A 25 -17.49 -17.34 -22.23
CA SER A 25 -18.48 -16.28 -22.46
C SER A 25 -17.91 -14.87 -22.29
N TRP A 26 -16.80 -14.72 -21.56
CA TRP A 26 -16.20 -13.42 -21.25
C TRP A 26 -15.22 -12.91 -22.33
N LEU A 27 -14.49 -13.82 -22.99
CA LEU A 27 -13.73 -13.50 -24.22
C LEU A 27 -14.63 -12.92 -25.33
N GLY A 28 -15.91 -13.31 -25.34
CA GLY A 28 -16.92 -12.76 -26.26
C GLY A 28 -17.26 -11.28 -26.04
N SER A 29 -17.19 -10.78 -24.80
CA SER A 29 -17.51 -9.38 -24.47
C SER A 29 -16.33 -8.42 -24.72
N ILE A 30 -15.10 -8.91 -24.67
CA ILE A 30 -13.89 -8.16 -25.09
C ILE A 30 -13.91 -7.92 -26.61
N LEU A 31 -14.41 -8.89 -27.40
CA LEU A 31 -14.49 -8.80 -28.87
C LEU A 31 -15.43 -7.70 -29.38
N ASP A 32 -16.48 -7.34 -28.63
CA ASP A 32 -17.41 -6.28 -29.01
C ASP A 32 -16.86 -4.86 -28.75
N MET A 33 -15.87 -4.72 -27.87
CA MET A 33 -15.21 -3.43 -27.60
C MET A 33 -14.28 -3.00 -28.76
N HIS A 34 -13.83 -3.94 -29.60
CA HIS A 34 -12.88 -3.68 -30.69
C HIS A 34 -13.51 -3.29 -32.04
N ARG A 35 -14.84 -3.35 -32.21
CA ARG A 35 -15.49 -3.13 -33.52
C ARG A 35 -15.94 -1.69 -33.83
N ASN A 36 -15.88 -0.77 -32.87
CA ASN A 36 -16.48 0.58 -33.04
C ASN A 36 -15.52 1.71 -33.45
N ASN A 37 -14.25 1.45 -33.75
CA ASN A 37 -13.32 2.49 -34.22
C ASN A 37 -13.08 2.41 -35.73
N ALA A 38 -14.07 2.83 -36.50
CA ALA A 38 -13.87 3.25 -37.88
C ALA A 38 -14.90 4.31 -38.26
N ALA A 39 -14.54 5.59 -38.14
CA ALA A 39 -14.67 6.61 -39.20
C ALA A 39 -14.57 8.06 -38.63
N ILE A 40 -14.11 8.97 -39.50
CA ILE A 40 -14.28 10.45 -39.48
C ILE A 40 -13.26 11.22 -38.61
N LEU A 41 -12.53 12.26 -39.04
CA LEU A 41 -12.12 12.81 -40.34
C LEU A 41 -11.08 13.93 -40.05
N LEU A 42 -10.25 14.20 -41.06
CA LEU A 42 -9.23 15.24 -41.21
C LEU A 42 -9.64 16.67 -40.78
N CYS A 43 -8.72 17.44 -40.17
CA CYS A 43 -8.46 18.85 -40.53
C CYS A 43 -7.12 19.41 -39.97
N PRO A 44 -6.57 20.50 -40.56
CA PRO A 44 -5.13 20.69 -40.71
C PRO A 44 -4.46 21.73 -39.80
N VAL A 45 -3.14 21.64 -39.83
CA VAL A 45 -2.09 22.56 -39.35
C VAL A 45 -2.33 24.02 -39.77
N VAL A 46 -2.25 24.95 -38.81
CA VAL A 46 -1.92 26.37 -39.06
C VAL A 46 -0.90 26.85 -38.03
N ARG A 47 0.16 27.49 -38.53
CA ARG A 47 1.30 28.11 -37.82
C ARG A 47 0.92 29.47 -37.20
N SER A 48 1.43 29.73 -35.98
CA SER A 48 2.03 30.94 -35.34
C SER A 48 1.73 32.36 -35.89
N PRO A 49 1.84 33.48 -35.10
CA PRO A 49 2.83 33.70 -34.04
C PRO A 49 2.44 34.59 -32.83
N CYS A 50 3.41 34.65 -31.90
CA CYS A 50 3.56 35.48 -30.70
C CYS A 50 3.15 36.96 -30.83
N TYR A 51 2.63 37.52 -29.73
CA TYR A 51 2.89 38.91 -29.34
C TYR A 51 3.09 39.02 -27.81
N LEU A 52 4.25 39.58 -27.45
CA LEU A 52 4.57 40.13 -26.13
C LEU A 52 3.68 41.35 -25.85
N SER A 53 3.15 41.45 -24.63
CA SER A 53 2.80 42.74 -24.04
C SER A 53 3.03 42.71 -22.53
N LEU A 54 4.09 43.39 -22.12
CA LEU A 54 4.37 43.79 -20.75
C LEU A 54 3.48 44.97 -20.39
N SER A 55 2.79 44.93 -19.26
CA SER A 55 2.19 46.11 -18.65
C SER A 55 2.25 46.02 -17.12
N ASN A 56 2.92 47.03 -16.58
CA ASN A 56 3.18 47.31 -15.18
C ASN A 56 1.91 47.36 -14.31
N LEU A 57 1.97 46.82 -13.10
CA LEU A 57 1.19 47.31 -11.97
C LEU A 57 2.01 47.16 -10.67
N ALA A 58 2.66 48.26 -10.31
CA ALA A 58 3.27 48.46 -9.00
C ALA A 58 2.20 48.98 -8.03
N VAL A 59 1.95 48.26 -6.93
CA VAL A 59 1.23 48.77 -5.76
C VAL A 59 1.98 48.38 -4.48
N ARG A 60 1.99 49.32 -3.55
CA ARG A 60 2.97 49.58 -2.48
C ARG A 60 2.94 48.60 -1.29
N PRO A 61 4.06 48.46 -0.55
CA PRO A 61 4.15 47.61 0.65
C PRO A 61 3.44 48.25 1.87
N ARG A 62 2.68 47.43 2.61
CA ARG A 62 2.08 47.80 3.89
C ARG A 62 3.11 47.75 5.02
N ARG A 63 3.03 48.76 5.89
CA ARG A 63 3.93 49.02 7.02
C ARG A 63 3.87 47.92 8.09
N LEU A 64 5.04 47.40 8.44
CA LEU A 64 5.30 46.64 9.67
C LEU A 64 5.09 47.52 10.90
N ARG A 65 4.21 47.11 11.82
CA ARG A 65 4.12 47.68 13.17
C ARG A 65 5.04 46.89 14.10
N LYS A 66 5.92 47.63 14.77
CA LYS A 66 6.80 47.17 15.86
C LYS A 66 5.94 46.72 17.05
N ILE A 67 6.17 45.50 17.52
CA ILE A 67 5.70 44.99 18.82
C ILE A 67 6.93 44.90 19.75
N PRO A 68 6.83 45.33 21.02
CA PRO A 68 7.99 45.49 21.91
C PRO A 68 8.52 44.15 22.45
N ARG A 69 9.86 44.11 22.60
CA ARG A 69 10.63 43.05 23.25
C ARG A 69 10.20 42.87 24.72
N CYS A 70 9.75 41.69 25.09
CA CYS A 70 9.75 41.23 26.47
C CYS A 70 10.94 40.28 26.69
N ARG A 71 11.82 40.64 27.61
CA ARG A 71 12.89 39.79 28.15
C ARG A 71 12.26 38.83 29.18
N MET A 72 12.35 37.52 28.95
CA MET A 72 12.42 36.56 30.04
C MET A 72 13.48 35.52 29.70
N ALA A 73 14.44 35.40 30.61
CA ALA A 73 15.48 34.39 30.58
C ALA A 73 14.92 33.09 31.15
N CYS A 74 14.98 32.01 30.37
CA CYS A 74 14.94 30.64 30.86
C CYS A 74 16.05 29.86 30.16
N THR A 75 17.05 29.52 30.96
CA THR A 75 18.15 28.61 30.65
C THR A 75 17.63 27.18 30.53
N ALA A 76 17.87 26.53 29.38
CA ALA A 76 17.80 25.07 29.22
C ALA A 76 18.96 24.61 28.30
N PRO A 77 19.60 23.46 28.56
CA PRO A 77 20.85 23.08 27.94
C PRO A 77 20.67 22.45 26.56
N LEU A 78 21.68 22.67 25.72
CA LEU A 78 21.86 22.13 24.38
C LEU A 78 21.94 20.59 24.41
N VAL A 79 21.09 19.93 23.62
CA VAL A 79 21.18 18.50 23.30
C VAL A 79 22.24 18.32 22.22
N GLU A 80 23.28 17.54 22.54
CA GLU A 80 24.32 17.13 21.59
C GLU A 80 23.75 16.22 20.49
N GLN A 81 24.22 16.46 19.27
CA GLN A 81 23.85 15.77 18.05
C GLN A 81 24.37 14.31 18.05
N GLY A 82 23.51 13.39 17.62
CA GLY A 82 23.81 11.97 17.46
C GLY A 82 24.96 11.70 16.48
N ARG A 83 25.78 10.70 16.82
CA ARG A 83 26.88 10.21 15.99
C ARG A 83 26.35 9.32 14.86
N PRO A 84 27.03 9.27 13.70
CA PRO A 84 26.64 8.38 12.60
C PRO A 84 26.90 6.91 12.95
N ILE A 85 25.91 6.07 12.66
CA ILE A 85 25.91 4.61 12.83
C ILE A 85 26.96 4.01 11.87
N ARG A 86 27.92 3.25 12.40
CA ARG A 86 28.95 2.55 11.62
C ARG A 86 28.60 1.06 11.55
N MET A 87 28.00 0.63 10.44
CA MET A 87 27.74 -0.77 10.14
C MET A 87 28.99 -1.44 9.55
N GLN A 88 29.36 -2.63 10.01
CA GLN A 88 30.31 -3.51 9.33
C GLN A 88 29.53 -4.46 8.41
N LEU A 89 29.62 -4.25 7.10
CA LEU A 89 29.08 -5.13 6.06
C LEU A 89 30.22 -5.99 5.49
N GLN A 90 29.98 -7.31 5.39
CA GLN A 90 30.71 -8.18 4.48
C GLN A 90 29.81 -8.44 3.27
N SER A 91 30.22 -7.88 2.12
CA SER A 91 29.52 -7.96 0.85
C SER A 91 29.88 -9.22 0.06
N THR A 92 28.88 -9.98 -0.36
CA THR A 92 28.85 -10.71 -1.64
C THR A 92 27.39 -10.92 -2.00
N VAL A 93 26.94 -10.28 -3.07
CA VAL A 93 25.57 -10.31 -3.59
C VAL A 93 25.53 -11.28 -4.76
N ASP A 94 24.77 -12.37 -4.63
CA ASP A 94 24.15 -13.03 -5.77
C ASP A 94 22.64 -12.83 -5.63
N ARG A 95 22.08 -12.05 -6.57
CA ARG A 95 20.64 -11.91 -6.77
C ARG A 95 20.18 -13.17 -7.46
N HIS A 96 19.35 -14.00 -6.83
CA HIS A 96 18.26 -14.81 -7.41
C HIS A 96 17.68 -15.69 -6.28
N ASP A 97 16.43 -15.43 -5.90
CA ASP A 97 15.37 -16.46 -5.85
C ASP A 97 14.02 -15.78 -5.58
N PHE A 98 13.19 -15.71 -6.62
CA PHE A 98 11.77 -15.38 -6.50
C PHE A 98 11.03 -16.67 -6.16
N ARG A 99 10.33 -16.66 -5.04
CA ARG A 99 9.64 -17.80 -4.43
C ARG A 99 8.62 -18.41 -5.38
N ASP A 100 8.70 -19.73 -5.52
CA ASP A 100 7.72 -20.59 -6.20
C ASP A 100 6.70 -21.10 -5.17
N GLU A 101 5.43 -21.14 -5.60
CA GLU A 101 4.25 -21.83 -5.04
C GLU A 101 3.68 -21.40 -3.66
N GLY A 102 2.62 -20.57 -3.70
CA GLY A 102 1.63 -20.45 -2.62
C GLY A 102 0.91 -19.10 -2.61
N ILE A 103 -0.17 -18.98 -3.40
CA ILE A 103 -1.07 -17.81 -3.59
C ILE A 103 -0.87 -16.66 -2.58
N ILE A 104 0.14 -15.83 -2.81
CA ILE A 104 0.19 -14.45 -2.31
C ILE A 104 -0.69 -13.68 -3.31
N MET A 105 -1.69 -12.91 -2.85
CA MET A 105 -2.44 -12.00 -3.73
C MET A 105 -1.50 -10.89 -4.21
N GLY A 106 -0.63 -11.23 -5.17
CA GLY A 106 0.33 -10.34 -5.79
C GLY A 106 -0.33 -9.33 -6.72
N LYS A 107 0.48 -8.37 -7.17
CA LYS A 107 0.11 -7.44 -8.24
C LYS A 107 -0.42 -8.23 -9.44
N GLY A 108 -1.59 -7.81 -9.93
CA GLY A 108 -2.33 -8.47 -11.00
C GLY A 108 -2.63 -7.46 -12.09
N VAL A 109 -3.89 -7.37 -12.52
CA VAL A 109 -4.34 -6.35 -13.49
C VAL A 109 -3.93 -4.94 -13.06
N PHE A 110 -3.90 -4.69 -11.75
CA PHE A 110 -3.42 -3.46 -11.15
C PHE A 110 -2.12 -3.70 -10.38
N SER A 111 -1.23 -2.71 -10.43
CA SER A 111 0.04 -2.67 -9.68
C SER A 111 -0.09 -1.88 -8.37
N GLN A 112 -0.93 -0.84 -8.36
CA GLN A 112 -1.20 0.01 -7.19
C GLN A 112 -2.66 0.45 -7.14
N GLY A 113 -3.13 0.85 -5.96
CA GLY A 113 -4.50 1.34 -5.76
C GLY A 113 -4.62 2.29 -4.57
N LEU A 114 -5.28 3.44 -4.79
CA LEU A 114 -5.66 4.42 -3.77
C LEU A 114 -7.13 4.79 -3.91
N VAL A 115 -7.70 5.36 -2.86
CA VAL A 115 -9.12 5.70 -2.79
C VAL A 115 -9.31 7.09 -2.19
N ILE A 116 -10.22 7.88 -2.76
CA ILE A 116 -10.79 9.05 -2.11
C ILE A 116 -12.22 8.71 -1.69
N LEU A 117 -12.51 8.81 -0.40
CA LEU A 117 -13.87 8.64 0.11
C LEU A 117 -14.65 9.92 -0.09
N LEU A 118 -15.90 9.80 -0.58
CA LEU A 118 -16.74 10.94 -0.94
C LEU A 118 -18.05 10.94 -0.16
N SER A 119 -18.51 12.14 0.19
CA SER A 119 -19.82 12.36 0.82
C SER A 119 -20.98 12.13 -0.15
N ASP A 120 -20.79 12.38 -1.44
CA ASP A 120 -21.70 12.06 -2.54
C ASP A 120 -20.91 11.73 -3.82
N ALA A 121 -21.53 11.08 -4.80
CA ALA A 121 -20.89 10.75 -6.06
C ALA A 121 -20.65 12.01 -6.90
N VAL A 122 -19.40 12.22 -7.30
CA VAL A 122 -19.03 13.32 -8.22
C VAL A 122 -19.39 12.97 -9.67
N ARG A 123 -19.48 14.00 -10.52
CA ARG A 123 -19.61 13.81 -11.97
C ARG A 123 -18.24 13.52 -12.60
N LEU A 124 -18.23 12.74 -13.68
CA LEU A 124 -17.02 12.47 -14.46
C LEU A 124 -16.37 13.77 -14.99
N ASP A 125 -17.19 14.74 -15.40
CA ASP A 125 -16.71 16.06 -15.82
C ASP A 125 -15.95 16.80 -14.70
N ALA A 126 -16.42 16.70 -13.45
CA ALA A 126 -15.76 17.34 -12.31
C ALA A 126 -14.39 16.71 -12.02
N LEU A 127 -14.28 15.37 -12.13
CA LEU A 127 -12.98 14.69 -12.09
C LEU A 127 -12.05 15.18 -13.21
N ARG A 128 -12.58 15.32 -14.43
CA ARG A 128 -11.83 15.78 -15.59
C ARG A 128 -11.32 17.21 -15.38
N GLU A 129 -12.19 18.12 -14.94
CA GLU A 129 -11.84 19.52 -14.64
C GLU A 129 -10.76 19.63 -13.57
N CYS A 130 -10.86 18.80 -12.52
CA CYS A 130 -9.88 18.72 -11.45
C CYS A 130 -8.49 18.26 -11.97
N LEU A 131 -8.46 17.23 -12.82
CA LEU A 131 -7.21 16.59 -13.24
C LEU A 131 -6.59 17.19 -14.51
N CYS A 132 -7.37 17.85 -15.39
CA CYS A 132 -6.88 18.27 -16.71
C CYS A 132 -5.86 19.42 -16.66
N ALA A 133 -5.74 20.10 -15.52
CA ALA A 133 -4.69 21.11 -15.32
C ALA A 133 -3.29 20.48 -15.24
N SER A 134 -3.19 19.25 -14.73
CA SER A 134 -1.93 18.56 -14.44
C SER A 134 -1.66 17.39 -15.37
N TYR A 135 -2.71 16.74 -15.89
CA TYR A 135 -2.58 15.50 -16.66
C TYR A 135 -3.29 15.58 -18.02
N MET A 136 -2.64 15.00 -19.04
CA MET A 136 -3.27 14.79 -20.34
C MET A 136 -4.22 13.60 -20.27
N ILE A 137 -5.51 13.88 -20.11
CA ILE A 137 -6.54 12.85 -20.07
C ILE A 137 -6.71 12.22 -21.45
N GLY A 138 -6.35 10.94 -21.58
CA GLY A 138 -6.33 10.22 -22.86
C GLY A 138 -7.70 9.72 -23.28
N ASN A 139 -8.33 8.89 -22.45
CA ASN A 139 -9.59 8.21 -22.78
C ASN A 139 -10.62 8.33 -21.66
N GLU A 140 -11.90 8.36 -22.04
CA GLU A 140 -13.01 8.04 -21.15
C GLU A 140 -13.43 6.60 -21.36
N VAL A 141 -13.68 5.88 -20.27
CA VAL A 141 -14.19 4.52 -20.30
C VAL A 141 -15.56 4.51 -19.65
N ALA A 142 -16.55 3.96 -20.35
CA ALA A 142 -17.88 3.76 -19.79
C ALA A 142 -17.82 2.83 -18.57
N ALA A 143 -18.82 2.93 -17.69
CA ALA A 143 -18.93 2.01 -16.56
C ALA A 143 -18.94 0.55 -17.04
N ALA A 144 -18.28 -0.32 -16.29
CA ALA A 144 -18.41 -1.75 -16.51
C ALA A 144 -19.86 -2.20 -16.24
N GLY A 145 -20.23 -3.37 -16.76
CA GLY A 145 -21.56 -3.95 -16.49
C GLY A 145 -21.83 -4.21 -15.00
N HIS A 146 -20.76 -4.25 -14.19
CA HIS A 146 -20.76 -4.43 -12.74
C HIS A 146 -19.86 -3.37 -12.08
N TRP A 147 -20.40 -2.66 -11.09
CA TRP A 147 -19.73 -1.50 -10.47
C TRP A 147 -18.43 -1.88 -9.75
N GLU A 148 -18.36 -3.13 -9.27
CA GLU A 148 -17.23 -3.71 -8.56
C GLU A 148 -15.96 -3.68 -9.42
N PHE A 149 -16.10 -3.86 -10.75
CA PHE A 149 -14.95 -3.89 -11.65
C PHE A 149 -14.51 -2.50 -12.14
N GLY A 150 -15.43 -1.56 -12.29
CA GLY A 150 -15.14 -0.20 -12.74
C GLY A 150 -16.39 0.66 -12.92
N GLY A 151 -16.35 1.89 -12.41
CA GLY A 151 -17.33 2.92 -12.74
C GLY A 151 -16.98 3.68 -14.02
N PRO A 152 -17.71 4.78 -14.34
CA PRO A 152 -17.26 5.73 -15.36
C PRO A 152 -15.87 6.25 -15.01
N SER A 153 -14.95 6.21 -15.97
CA SER A 153 -13.52 6.37 -15.68
C SER A 153 -12.81 7.32 -16.63
N LEU A 154 -11.78 7.99 -16.12
CA LEU A 154 -10.74 8.66 -16.89
C LEU A 154 -9.49 7.79 -16.90
N VAL A 155 -8.87 7.66 -18.07
CA VAL A 155 -7.60 6.93 -18.23
C VAL A 155 -6.56 7.85 -18.85
N PHE A 156 -5.38 7.91 -18.24
CA PHE A 156 -4.26 8.71 -18.71
C PHE A 156 -2.92 8.02 -18.49
N GLU A 157 -1.89 8.56 -19.14
CA GLU A 157 -0.54 7.99 -19.15
C GLU A 157 0.23 8.36 -17.89
N TYR A 158 0.83 7.35 -17.27
CA TYR A 158 1.83 7.50 -16.21
C TYR A 158 3.24 7.29 -16.81
N ASP A 159 3.43 6.20 -17.56
CA ASP A 159 4.69 5.91 -18.24
C ASP A 159 4.44 5.24 -19.60
N ALA A 160 4.38 6.05 -20.65
CA ALA A 160 4.08 5.58 -22.00
C ALA A 160 5.12 4.56 -22.53
N ALA A 161 6.37 4.62 -22.05
CA ALA A 161 7.44 3.75 -22.54
C ALA A 161 7.21 2.27 -22.20
N VAL A 162 6.43 2.01 -21.16
CA VAL A 162 6.13 0.66 -20.65
C VAL A 162 4.62 0.38 -20.57
N ASN A 163 3.80 1.19 -21.25
CA ASN A 163 2.32 1.16 -21.17
C ASN A 163 1.76 1.36 -19.75
N GLY A 164 2.44 2.13 -18.90
CA GLY A 164 1.93 2.52 -17.58
C GLY A 164 0.75 3.49 -17.72
N ARG A 165 -0.43 3.06 -17.28
CA ARG A 165 -1.68 3.80 -17.32
C ARG A 165 -2.23 3.97 -15.90
N VAL A 166 -2.82 5.13 -15.64
CA VAL A 166 -3.64 5.35 -14.45
C VAL A 166 -5.10 5.44 -14.85
N MET A 167 -5.94 4.71 -14.12
CA MET A 167 -7.38 4.70 -14.24
C MET A 167 -7.98 5.31 -12.98
N VAL A 168 -8.78 6.36 -13.17
CA VAL A 168 -9.51 7.05 -12.11
C VAL A 168 -11.01 6.85 -12.35
N ASP A 169 -11.70 6.14 -11.47
CA ASP A 169 -13.11 5.79 -11.65
C ASP A 169 -14.00 6.12 -10.47
N ILE A 170 -15.25 6.51 -10.77
CA ILE A 170 -16.26 6.92 -9.79
C ILE A 170 -17.17 5.74 -9.47
N VAL A 171 -17.28 5.42 -8.19
CA VAL A 171 -18.24 4.43 -7.70
C VAL A 171 -19.27 5.13 -6.81
N ALA A 172 -20.50 5.25 -7.31
CA ALA A 172 -21.63 5.84 -6.59
C ALA A 172 -22.24 4.87 -5.55
N ARG A 173 -21.37 4.26 -4.74
CA ARG A 173 -21.71 3.34 -3.64
C ARG A 173 -20.70 3.48 -2.52
N LYS A 174 -21.12 3.11 -1.32
CA LYS A 174 -20.23 3.01 -0.16
C LYS A 174 -19.09 2.02 -0.44
N TRP A 175 -17.91 2.27 0.11
CA TRP A 175 -16.79 1.32 0.04
C TRP A 175 -17.23 -0.02 0.64
N PRO A 176 -17.10 -1.13 -0.12
CA PRO A 176 -17.51 -2.44 0.38
C PRO A 176 -16.40 -2.99 1.27
N ASP A 177 -16.40 -2.67 2.56
CA ASP A 177 -15.36 -3.16 3.48
C ASP A 177 -15.44 -4.67 3.78
N GLN A 178 -16.18 -5.42 2.97
CA GLN A 178 -16.44 -6.84 3.07
C GLN A 178 -16.17 -7.48 1.71
N MET A 179 -15.69 -8.73 1.70
CA MET A 179 -15.24 -9.39 0.46
C MET A 179 -16.39 -9.84 -0.45
N GLY A 180 -17.57 -10.05 0.12
CA GLY A 180 -18.67 -10.80 -0.47
C GLY A 180 -18.57 -12.29 -0.15
N ASP A 181 -19.72 -12.96 -0.11
CA ASP A 181 -19.77 -14.42 -0.14
C ASP A 181 -19.49 -14.95 -1.56
N SER A 182 -18.69 -16.01 -1.68
CA SER A 182 -18.29 -16.56 -2.99
C SER A 182 -19.44 -17.17 -3.80
N LYS A 183 -20.60 -17.45 -3.17
CA LYS A 183 -21.80 -17.97 -3.81
C LYS A 183 -22.85 -16.88 -4.00
N ASP A 184 -23.13 -16.11 -2.95
CA ASP A 184 -24.23 -15.14 -2.96
C ASP A 184 -23.82 -13.78 -3.54
N GLU A 185 -22.55 -13.39 -3.41
CA GLU A 185 -21.99 -12.12 -3.91
C GLU A 185 -20.74 -12.37 -4.78
N ALA A 186 -20.81 -13.37 -5.65
CA ALA A 186 -19.67 -13.85 -6.46
C ALA A 186 -18.96 -12.75 -7.26
N THR A 187 -19.69 -11.73 -7.73
CA THR A 187 -19.11 -10.58 -8.45
C THR A 187 -18.21 -9.73 -7.55
N LEU A 188 -18.66 -9.43 -6.32
CA LEU A 188 -17.87 -8.68 -5.35
C LEU A 188 -16.66 -9.48 -4.88
N PHE A 189 -16.87 -10.77 -4.58
CA PHE A 189 -15.79 -11.69 -4.24
C PHE A 189 -14.73 -11.77 -5.34
N GLY A 190 -15.17 -11.88 -6.60
CA GLY A 190 -14.29 -11.87 -7.76
C GLY A 190 -13.51 -10.56 -7.91
N ALA A 191 -14.17 -9.41 -7.71
CA ALA A 191 -13.51 -8.10 -7.80
C ALA A 191 -12.43 -7.90 -6.74
N TRP A 192 -12.67 -8.33 -5.50
CA TRP A 192 -11.65 -8.38 -4.44
C TRP A 192 -10.49 -9.29 -4.82
N SER A 193 -10.79 -10.51 -5.24
CA SER A 193 -9.78 -11.52 -5.59
C SER A 193 -8.89 -11.10 -6.76
N MET A 194 -9.42 -10.30 -7.69
CA MET A 194 -8.70 -9.78 -8.85
C MET A 194 -8.03 -8.41 -8.61
N GLY A 195 -8.08 -7.87 -7.40
CA GLY A 195 -7.41 -6.61 -7.03
C GLY A 195 -8.09 -5.34 -7.53
N HIS A 196 -9.39 -5.37 -7.88
CA HIS A 196 -10.11 -4.15 -8.32
C HIS A 196 -10.30 -3.12 -7.21
N PHE A 197 -10.12 -3.52 -5.95
CA PHE A 197 -10.11 -2.64 -4.77
C PHE A 197 -8.68 -2.25 -4.34
N GLY A 198 -7.69 -2.51 -5.18
CA GLY A 198 -6.27 -2.26 -4.90
C GLY A 198 -5.51 -3.57 -4.65
N PRO A 199 -4.31 -3.76 -5.22
CA PRO A 199 -3.46 -4.89 -4.89
C PRO A 199 -3.11 -4.88 -3.40
N PHE A 200 -3.07 -6.05 -2.77
CA PHE A 200 -2.84 -6.19 -1.32
C PHE A 200 -3.89 -5.57 -0.39
N ALA A 201 -4.95 -4.94 -0.93
CA ALA A 201 -6.09 -4.53 -0.12
C ALA A 201 -6.75 -5.78 0.48
N TYR A 202 -7.16 -5.68 1.75
CA TYR A 202 -7.80 -6.79 2.45
C TYR A 202 -9.15 -6.36 3.06
N PRO A 203 -10.18 -7.23 3.02
CA PRO A 203 -11.48 -6.95 3.64
C PRO A 203 -11.37 -6.49 5.11
N GLY A 204 -12.24 -5.58 5.52
CA GLY A 204 -12.22 -4.93 6.83
C GLY A 204 -11.09 -3.88 6.99
N GLY A 205 -10.35 -3.58 5.91
CA GLY A 205 -9.20 -2.67 5.94
C GLY A 205 -9.60 -1.23 6.24
N LEU A 206 -10.80 -0.79 5.83
CA LEU A 206 -11.28 0.54 6.18
C LEU A 206 -11.61 0.64 7.68
N GLY A 207 -12.29 -0.37 8.24
CA GLY A 207 -12.56 -0.46 9.67
C GLY A 207 -11.27 -0.42 10.51
N ARG A 208 -10.27 -1.22 10.12
CA ARG A 208 -8.96 -1.21 10.80
C ARG A 208 -8.23 0.13 10.65
N ALA A 209 -8.30 0.76 9.48
CA ALA A 209 -7.73 2.09 9.28
C ALA A 209 -8.37 3.14 10.20
N VAL A 210 -9.70 3.07 10.40
CA VAL A 210 -10.43 3.95 11.33
C VAL A 210 -9.97 3.73 12.77
N GLU A 211 -9.86 2.47 13.22
CA GLU A 211 -9.38 2.13 14.57
C GLU A 211 -7.98 2.68 14.86
N GLN A 212 -7.14 2.79 13.82
CA GLN A 212 -5.76 3.24 13.90
C GLN A 212 -5.59 4.72 13.53
N SER A 213 -6.69 5.48 13.43
CA SER A 213 -6.69 6.93 13.15
C SER A 213 -6.73 7.79 14.43
N TRP A 214 -6.06 7.33 15.49
CA TRP A 214 -5.89 7.98 16.80
C TRP A 214 -5.50 9.46 16.80
N THR A 215 -4.81 9.96 15.77
CA THR A 215 -4.44 11.39 15.68
C THR A 215 -5.50 12.26 15.00
N TRP A 216 -6.60 11.66 14.53
CA TRP A 216 -7.67 12.35 13.82
C TRP A 216 -9.00 12.13 14.55
N ASP A 217 -9.32 13.03 15.48
CA ASP A 217 -10.47 12.95 16.40
C ASP A 217 -11.82 12.72 15.69
N HIS A 218 -11.99 13.23 14.47
CA HIS A 218 -13.21 13.11 13.67
C HIS A 218 -13.14 12.04 12.58
N GLY A 219 -12.03 11.31 12.44
CA GLY A 219 -11.80 10.38 11.34
C GLY A 219 -12.86 9.31 11.20
N ALA A 220 -13.28 8.70 12.32
CA ALA A 220 -14.36 7.71 12.32
C ALA A 220 -15.69 8.30 11.81
N SER A 221 -16.12 9.42 12.40
CA SER A 221 -17.37 10.08 12.01
C SER A 221 -17.33 10.64 10.59
N ASP A 222 -16.18 11.07 10.12
CA ASP A 222 -16.00 11.59 8.76
C ASP A 222 -16.11 10.45 7.75
N VAL A 223 -15.42 9.34 7.99
CA VAL A 223 -15.54 8.12 7.17
C VAL A 223 -16.98 7.61 7.15
N GLU A 224 -17.71 7.61 8.25
CA GLU A 224 -19.10 7.10 8.26
C GLU A 224 -20.02 7.80 7.26
N ARG A 225 -19.78 9.09 6.97
CA ARG A 225 -20.56 9.91 6.03
C ARG A 225 -20.37 9.53 4.57
N HIS A 226 -19.36 8.72 4.22
CA HIS A 226 -19.11 8.42 2.83
C HIS A 226 -20.24 7.58 2.21
N THR A 227 -20.66 7.96 1.02
CA THR A 227 -21.70 7.26 0.23
C THR A 227 -21.21 6.87 -1.16
N ALA A 228 -20.06 7.41 -1.56
CA ALA A 228 -19.38 7.14 -2.81
C ALA A 228 -17.86 7.11 -2.60
N PHE A 229 -17.11 6.68 -3.60
CA PHE A 229 -15.66 6.78 -3.61
C PHE A 229 -15.11 6.91 -5.04
N VAL A 230 -13.89 7.45 -5.14
CA VAL A 230 -13.09 7.44 -6.35
C VAL A 230 -11.92 6.49 -6.15
N ARG A 231 -11.71 5.57 -7.09
CA ARG A 231 -10.52 4.72 -7.12
C ARG A 231 -9.49 5.30 -8.06
N ILE A 232 -8.23 5.19 -7.68
CA ILE A 232 -7.07 5.57 -8.49
C ILE A 232 -6.20 4.31 -8.58
N ARG A 233 -6.06 3.74 -9.77
CA ARG A 233 -5.36 2.47 -9.95
C ARG A 233 -4.37 2.54 -11.10
N THR A 234 -3.18 1.98 -10.90
CA THR A 234 -2.17 1.87 -11.95
C THR A 234 -2.21 0.49 -12.58
N SER A 235 -2.02 0.43 -13.90
CA SER A 235 -1.96 -0.82 -14.65
C SER A 235 -1.03 -0.68 -15.85
N TYR A 236 -0.38 -1.79 -16.20
CA TYR A 236 0.44 -1.92 -17.42
C TYR A 236 -0.25 -2.72 -18.53
N VAL A 237 -1.35 -3.40 -18.20
CA VAL A 237 -2.05 -4.28 -19.13
C VAL A 237 -3.31 -3.65 -19.72
N LEU A 238 -3.78 -2.51 -19.17
CA LEU A 238 -4.91 -1.77 -19.74
C LEU A 238 -4.59 -1.32 -21.18
N GLY A 239 -5.44 -1.75 -22.12
CA GLY A 239 -5.28 -1.44 -23.55
C GLY A 239 -4.10 -2.15 -24.22
N SER A 240 -3.45 -3.10 -23.54
CA SER A 240 -2.39 -3.93 -24.11
C SER A 240 -2.95 -5.18 -24.79
N ASN A 241 -2.09 -5.92 -25.51
CA ASN A 241 -2.44 -7.22 -26.08
C ASN A 241 -2.42 -8.31 -25.01
N ASP A 242 -3.11 -9.43 -25.25
CA ASP A 242 -3.29 -10.53 -24.29
C ASP A 242 -1.98 -11.16 -23.77
N ASP A 243 -0.87 -11.01 -24.49
CA ASP A 243 0.45 -11.55 -24.13
C ASP A 243 1.35 -10.54 -23.38
N ALA A 244 0.82 -9.37 -22.99
CA ALA A 244 1.60 -8.36 -22.28
C ALA A 244 2.01 -8.82 -20.88
N ALA A 245 3.24 -8.50 -20.48
CA ALA A 245 3.69 -8.72 -19.11
C ALA A 245 2.84 -7.90 -18.14
N ILE A 246 2.39 -8.54 -17.06
CA ILE A 246 1.59 -7.91 -16.00
C ILE A 246 2.33 -6.72 -15.38
N LEU A 247 3.63 -6.89 -15.13
CA LEU A 247 4.54 -5.86 -14.65
C LEU A 247 5.77 -5.78 -15.57
N PRO A 248 6.19 -4.58 -15.98
CA PRO A 248 7.47 -4.38 -16.66
C PRO A 248 8.66 -4.75 -15.76
N ALA A 249 9.76 -5.23 -16.35
CA ALA A 249 10.96 -5.62 -15.60
C ALA A 249 11.65 -4.45 -14.86
N ASN A 250 11.47 -3.22 -15.35
CA ASN A 250 12.01 -1.98 -14.77
C ASN A 250 10.95 -1.18 -14.01
N TYR A 251 9.88 -1.85 -13.60
CA TYR A 251 8.85 -1.26 -12.76
C TYR A 251 9.44 -0.71 -11.44
N ASP A 252 8.95 0.45 -11.01
CA ASP A 252 9.32 1.12 -9.76
C ASP A 252 8.06 1.43 -8.94
N PRO A 253 7.83 0.73 -7.81
CA PRO A 253 6.65 0.93 -6.98
C PRO A 253 6.63 2.28 -6.27
N VAL A 254 7.78 2.85 -5.93
CA VAL A 254 7.87 4.17 -5.26
C VAL A 254 7.38 5.24 -6.22
N ARG A 255 7.90 5.23 -7.46
CA ARG A 255 7.52 6.21 -8.48
C ARG A 255 6.03 6.11 -8.85
N GLU A 256 5.47 4.90 -8.90
CA GLU A 256 4.03 4.72 -9.12
C GLU A 256 3.20 5.31 -7.98
N LEU A 257 3.54 5.00 -6.73
CA LEU A 257 2.82 5.49 -5.55
C LEU A 257 2.91 7.00 -5.44
N ASP A 258 4.08 7.59 -5.65
CA ASP A 258 4.26 9.04 -5.71
C ASP A 258 3.30 9.65 -6.75
N PHE A 259 3.25 9.07 -7.96
CA PHE A 259 2.38 9.56 -9.03
C PHE A 259 0.89 9.49 -8.66
N ILE A 260 0.40 8.33 -8.20
CA ILE A 260 -1.02 8.22 -7.84
C ILE A 260 -1.38 8.97 -6.55
N THR A 261 -0.39 9.27 -5.70
CA THR A 261 -0.57 10.13 -4.51
C THR A 261 -0.75 11.59 -4.92
N ASP A 262 -0.01 12.07 -5.93
CA ASP A 262 -0.22 13.41 -6.51
C ASP A 262 -1.62 13.52 -7.14
N VAL A 263 -2.07 12.48 -7.88
CA VAL A 263 -3.46 12.40 -8.38
C VAL A 263 -4.45 12.47 -7.21
N ALA A 264 -4.20 11.71 -6.14
CA ALA A 264 -5.06 11.70 -4.95
C ALA A 264 -5.12 13.08 -4.28
N GLN A 265 -4.00 13.79 -4.17
CA GLN A 265 -3.93 15.12 -3.59
C GLN A 265 -4.79 16.12 -4.36
N GLN A 266 -4.77 16.08 -5.70
CA GLN A 266 -5.61 16.95 -6.52
C GLN A 266 -7.09 16.64 -6.34
N LEU A 267 -7.46 15.36 -6.29
CA LEU A 267 -8.85 14.93 -6.10
C LEU A 267 -9.43 15.27 -4.72
N LEU A 268 -8.58 15.48 -3.70
CA LEU A 268 -9.02 15.97 -2.39
C LEU A 268 -9.47 17.44 -2.41
N ALA A 269 -9.26 18.17 -3.52
CA ALA A 269 -9.79 19.51 -3.71
C ALA A 269 -11.27 19.55 -4.13
N LEU A 270 -11.89 18.38 -4.42
CA LEU A 270 -13.32 18.29 -4.71
C LEU A 270 -14.15 18.57 -3.46
N ASP A 271 -15.27 19.30 -3.61
CA ASP A 271 -16.14 19.66 -2.49
C ASP A 271 -16.72 18.42 -1.77
N GLU A 272 -16.96 17.34 -2.52
CA GLU A 272 -17.50 16.09 -2.00
C GLU A 272 -16.44 15.23 -1.27
N ALA A 273 -15.15 15.53 -1.45
CA ALA A 273 -14.06 14.72 -0.89
C ALA A 273 -14.01 14.79 0.64
N ILE A 274 -14.03 13.62 1.27
CA ILE A 274 -13.91 13.48 2.73
C ILE A 274 -12.45 13.29 3.11
N CYS A 275 -11.82 12.25 2.56
CA CYS A 275 -10.45 11.89 2.95
C CYS A 275 -9.78 10.95 1.95
N TYR A 276 -8.46 10.90 2.08
CA TYR A 276 -7.60 9.90 1.47
C TYR A 276 -7.72 8.58 2.23
N PHE A 277 -7.79 7.49 1.48
CA PHE A 277 -7.72 6.13 1.98
C PHE A 277 -6.76 5.31 1.12
N ASN A 278 -5.74 4.70 1.74
CA ASN A 278 -4.92 3.66 1.13
C ASN A 278 -5.40 2.30 1.65
N PRO A 279 -6.11 1.49 0.83
CA PRO A 279 -6.60 0.18 1.24
C PRO A 279 -5.47 -0.82 1.56
N SER A 280 -4.36 -0.76 0.83
CA SER A 280 -3.22 -1.67 0.97
C SER A 280 -2.39 -1.38 2.21
N GLY A 281 -2.34 -0.10 2.61
CA GLY A 281 -1.66 0.36 3.83
C GLY A 281 -2.55 0.49 5.05
N GLU A 282 -3.87 0.32 4.91
CA GLU A 282 -4.87 0.63 5.94
C GLU A 282 -4.66 2.03 6.54
N LYS A 283 -4.45 3.01 5.66
CA LYS A 283 -4.10 4.38 6.05
C LYS A 283 -5.21 5.35 5.67
N LEU A 284 -5.61 6.17 6.64
CA LEU A 284 -6.56 7.27 6.45
C LEU A 284 -5.88 8.59 6.75
N LEU A 285 -6.11 9.58 5.90
CA LEU A 285 -5.57 10.94 6.06
C LEU A 285 -6.60 11.98 5.62
N SER A 286 -6.75 13.05 6.39
CA SER A 286 -7.43 14.25 5.89
C SER A 286 -6.59 14.92 4.80
N ALA A 287 -7.20 15.78 3.98
CA ALA A 287 -6.49 16.53 2.94
C ALA A 287 -5.31 17.34 3.51
N SER A 288 -5.53 18.06 4.62
CA SER A 288 -4.49 18.85 5.28
C SER A 288 -3.36 17.98 5.82
N LYS A 289 -3.69 16.80 6.38
CA LYS A 289 -2.67 15.92 6.94
C LYS A 289 -1.83 15.26 5.85
N LEU A 290 -2.45 14.89 4.73
CA LEU A 290 -1.73 14.42 3.56
C LEU A 290 -0.74 15.49 3.06
N GLU A 291 -1.20 16.73 2.90
CA GLU A 291 -0.35 17.86 2.51
C GLU A 291 0.83 18.06 3.46
N ASP A 292 0.58 18.12 4.78
CA ASP A 292 1.64 18.26 5.79
C ASP A 292 2.72 17.16 5.69
N LEU A 293 2.30 15.91 5.45
CA LEU A 293 3.22 14.77 5.35
C LEU A 293 4.03 14.83 4.06
N LEU A 294 3.38 15.11 2.92
CA LEU A 294 4.07 15.24 1.63
C LEU A 294 5.09 16.39 1.65
N ASP A 295 4.74 17.53 2.24
CA ASP A 295 5.64 18.67 2.41
C ASP A 295 6.84 18.32 3.29
N TYR A 296 6.60 17.63 4.41
CA TYR A 296 7.66 17.16 5.30
C TYR A 296 8.61 16.20 4.57
N ASN A 297 8.08 15.18 3.90
CA ASN A 297 8.84 14.16 3.20
C ASN A 297 9.68 14.77 2.07
N SER A 298 9.08 15.66 1.28
CA SER A 298 9.79 16.40 0.23
C SER A 298 10.93 17.24 0.80
N THR A 299 10.69 17.96 1.90
CA THR A 299 11.70 18.80 2.56
C THR A 299 12.86 17.97 3.14
N GLN A 300 12.58 16.75 3.62
CA GLN A 300 13.58 15.85 4.19
C GLN A 300 14.19 14.88 3.16
N SER A 301 13.77 14.94 1.89
CA SER A 301 14.13 13.95 0.87
C SER A 301 13.84 12.50 1.30
N LEU A 302 12.72 12.29 1.96
CA LEU A 302 12.24 10.99 2.41
C LEU A 302 11.16 10.45 1.46
N PRO A 303 11.11 9.12 1.24
CA PRO A 303 9.95 8.50 0.59
C PRO A 303 8.72 8.63 1.49
N SER A 304 7.53 8.70 0.88
CA SER A 304 6.26 8.94 1.60
C SER A 304 5.70 7.70 2.30
N LEU A 305 6.55 6.96 3.01
CA LEU A 305 6.18 5.74 3.74
C LEU A 305 5.07 5.99 4.77
N ASP A 306 5.07 7.15 5.42
CA ASP A 306 4.06 7.55 6.40
C ASP A 306 2.71 7.96 5.79
N VAL A 307 2.65 8.13 4.47
CA VAL A 307 1.43 8.29 3.67
C VAL A 307 0.90 6.95 3.21
N TRP A 308 1.78 6.04 2.79
CA TRP A 308 1.37 4.79 2.16
C TRP A 308 1.21 3.63 3.13
N CYS A 309 1.97 3.63 4.22
CA CYS A 309 1.97 2.58 5.21
C CYS A 309 1.40 3.09 6.53
N ASN A 310 0.96 2.14 7.35
CA ASN A 310 0.53 2.42 8.71
C ASN A 310 1.37 1.64 9.72
N ILE A 311 1.55 2.20 10.91
CA ILE A 311 2.03 1.48 12.08
C ILE A 311 0.88 1.36 13.06
N ARG A 312 0.50 0.13 13.37
CA ARG A 312 -0.63 -0.17 14.24
C ARG A 312 -0.12 -0.77 15.53
N MET A 313 -0.82 -0.53 16.62
CA MET A 313 -0.45 -1.06 17.93
C MET A 313 -1.57 -1.91 18.50
N PHE A 314 -1.22 -3.11 18.95
CA PHE A 314 -2.13 -4.04 19.58
C PHE A 314 -1.61 -4.47 20.94
N LYS A 315 -2.54 -4.77 21.84
CA LYS A 315 -2.23 -5.35 23.14
C LYS A 315 -2.38 -6.87 23.06
N LEU A 316 -1.33 -7.58 23.45
CA LEU A 316 -1.38 -9.03 23.66
C LEU A 316 -1.74 -9.33 25.11
N GLU A 317 -2.03 -10.60 25.38
CA GLU A 317 -2.11 -11.09 26.75
C GLU A 317 -0.74 -10.96 27.44
N SER A 318 -0.73 -10.91 28.78
CA SER A 318 0.50 -10.87 29.59
C SER A 318 1.34 -9.58 29.48
N ASP A 319 0.72 -8.42 29.27
CA ASP A 319 1.38 -7.10 29.24
C ASP A 319 2.40 -6.89 28.11
N TRP A 320 2.38 -7.78 27.12
CA TRP A 320 3.08 -7.60 25.86
C TRP A 320 2.26 -6.74 24.90
N LEU A 321 2.96 -5.92 24.15
CA LEU A 321 2.45 -5.14 23.04
C LEU A 321 3.08 -5.67 21.76
N ILE A 322 2.35 -5.51 20.67
CA ILE A 322 2.88 -5.71 19.32
C ILE A 322 2.57 -4.46 18.51
N MET A 323 3.57 -3.97 17.80
CA MET A 323 3.40 -3.02 16.72
C MET A 323 3.68 -3.70 15.41
N ASP A 324 2.95 -3.33 14.38
CA ASP A 324 3.21 -3.83 13.03
C ASP A 324 3.16 -2.72 12.00
N THR A 325 3.86 -2.93 10.88
CA THR A 325 3.62 -2.16 9.66
C THR A 325 2.53 -2.86 8.85
N VAL A 326 1.74 -2.06 8.13
CA VAL A 326 0.87 -2.51 7.05
C VAL A 326 1.12 -1.64 5.85
N GLY A 327 1.33 -2.26 4.70
CA GLY A 327 1.47 -1.59 3.42
C GLY A 327 2.85 -1.71 2.80
N ASN A 328 3.86 -2.26 3.47
CA ASN A 328 5.19 -2.42 2.84
C ASN A 328 5.14 -3.33 1.59
N TRP A 329 4.17 -4.25 1.53
CA TRP A 329 3.95 -5.12 0.38
C TRP A 329 3.68 -4.37 -0.92
N GLN A 330 3.06 -3.18 -0.87
CA GLN A 330 2.83 -2.36 -2.07
C GLN A 330 4.16 -1.86 -2.68
N LEU A 331 5.22 -1.81 -1.87
CA LEU A 331 6.60 -1.46 -2.21
C LEU A 331 7.48 -2.68 -2.46
N ASP A 332 6.88 -3.88 -2.57
CA ASP A 332 7.58 -5.15 -2.77
C ASP A 332 8.55 -5.49 -1.61
N MET A 333 8.21 -5.04 -0.39
CA MET A 333 8.95 -5.28 0.85
C MET A 333 8.09 -6.04 1.86
N PRO A 334 8.67 -6.89 2.74
CA PRO A 334 7.91 -7.48 3.84
C PRO A 334 7.41 -6.42 4.83
N ASP A 335 6.27 -6.68 5.45
CA ASP A 335 5.86 -5.93 6.63
C ASP A 335 6.71 -6.34 7.85
N HIS A 336 6.72 -5.50 8.87
CA HIS A 336 7.47 -5.71 10.10
C HIS A 336 6.54 -5.83 11.29
N GLU A 337 6.93 -6.65 12.25
CA GLU A 337 6.32 -6.68 13.58
C GLU A 337 7.40 -6.43 14.63
N ALA A 338 7.07 -5.71 15.69
CA ALA A 338 7.92 -5.59 16.86
C ALA A 338 7.09 -5.94 18.09
N ALA A 339 7.48 -6.99 18.80
CA ALA A 339 6.80 -7.40 20.02
C ALA A 339 7.66 -7.08 21.25
N PHE A 340 7.06 -6.45 22.25
CA PHE A 340 7.79 -5.93 23.39
C PHE A 340 6.93 -5.83 24.65
N HIS A 341 7.57 -5.91 25.81
CA HIS A 341 6.88 -5.75 27.09
C HIS A 341 6.61 -4.26 27.36
N LYS A 342 5.38 -3.91 27.75
CA LYS A 342 4.92 -2.51 27.91
C LYS A 342 5.78 -1.68 28.87
N ASP A 343 6.36 -2.32 29.90
CA ASP A 343 7.14 -1.65 30.95
C ASP A 343 8.62 -1.50 30.62
N CYS A 344 9.09 -2.08 29.50
CA CYS A 344 10.51 -2.09 29.13
C CYS A 344 10.84 -1.10 28.01
N PHE A 345 9.87 -0.71 27.18
CA PHE A 345 10.11 0.13 26.00
C PHE A 345 9.02 1.16 25.82
N LEU A 346 9.41 2.33 25.32
CA LEU A 346 8.45 3.37 24.95
C LEU A 346 7.86 3.06 23.57
N PRO A 347 6.52 3.06 23.40
CA PRO A 347 5.87 2.80 22.11
C PRO A 347 6.43 3.64 20.95
N ARG A 348 6.74 4.91 21.19
CA ARG A 348 7.30 5.82 20.16
C ARG A 348 8.68 5.40 19.67
N GLU A 349 9.51 4.80 20.52
CA GLU A 349 10.82 4.31 20.09
C GLU A 349 10.68 3.08 19.19
N VAL A 350 9.72 2.21 19.51
CA VAL A 350 9.41 1.02 18.70
C VAL A 350 8.79 1.41 17.34
N ASP A 351 7.88 2.39 17.32
CA ASP A 351 7.34 2.98 16.10
C ASP A 351 8.45 3.52 15.18
N ASN A 352 9.35 4.35 15.71
CA ASN A 352 10.51 4.85 14.96
C ASN A 352 11.42 3.72 14.44
N PHE A 353 11.61 2.66 15.24
CA PHE A 353 12.40 1.51 14.84
C PHE A 353 11.79 0.77 13.63
N LEU A 354 10.47 0.59 13.60
CA LEU A 354 9.76 -0.01 12.47
C LEU A 354 9.83 0.86 11.20
N TRP A 355 9.70 2.19 11.34
CA TRP A 355 9.90 3.11 10.20
C TRP A 355 11.31 3.02 9.64
N ASN A 356 12.32 3.08 10.51
CA ASN A 356 13.72 2.99 10.09
C ASN A 356 14.05 1.64 9.45
N THR A 357 13.45 0.55 9.93
CA THR A 357 13.63 -0.77 9.34
C THR A 357 12.98 -0.85 7.95
N SER A 358 11.77 -0.32 7.79
CA SER A 358 11.09 -0.27 6.48
C SER A 358 11.89 0.57 5.49
N LEU A 359 12.39 1.74 5.92
CA LEU A 359 13.26 2.59 5.10
C LEU A 359 14.59 1.92 4.76
N TYR A 360 15.15 1.14 5.69
CA TYR A 360 16.37 0.36 5.43
C TYR A 360 16.16 -0.68 4.33
N ILE A 361 15.07 -1.46 4.40
CA ILE A 361 14.76 -2.45 3.37
C ILE A 361 14.46 -1.76 2.03
N LEU A 362 13.76 -0.63 2.03
CA LEU A 362 13.46 0.09 0.78
C LEU A 362 14.73 0.47 0.02
N ASN A 363 15.76 0.91 0.74
CA ASN A 363 17.02 1.34 0.15
C ASN A 363 17.98 0.18 -0.18
N ASN A 364 17.89 -0.94 0.53
CA ASN A 364 18.88 -2.03 0.43
C ASN A 364 18.31 -3.34 -0.14
N GLY A 365 17.01 -3.42 -0.37
CA GLY A 365 16.27 -4.63 -0.71
C GLY A 365 16.02 -5.54 0.49
N ASN A 366 15.31 -6.64 0.24
CA ASN A 366 14.99 -7.63 1.27
C ASN A 366 16.20 -8.50 1.65
N ILE A 367 17.08 -7.95 2.48
CA ILE A 367 18.35 -8.59 2.88
C ILE A 367 18.35 -9.15 4.30
N ILE A 368 17.31 -8.86 5.09
CA ILE A 368 17.21 -9.30 6.49
C ILE A 368 16.80 -10.76 6.54
N LYS A 369 17.54 -11.55 7.33
CA LYS A 369 17.34 -12.99 7.49
C LYS A 369 17.07 -13.36 8.94
N ASP A 370 16.54 -14.55 9.14
CA ASP A 370 16.33 -15.12 10.47
C ASP A 370 17.62 -15.14 11.28
N GLY A 371 17.54 -14.58 12.48
CA GLY A 371 18.65 -14.48 13.40
C GLY A 371 19.52 -13.22 13.24
N ASP A 372 19.34 -12.43 12.17
CA ASP A 372 19.98 -11.12 12.04
C ASP A 372 19.57 -10.18 13.17
N THR A 373 20.46 -9.26 13.54
CA THR A 373 20.23 -8.34 14.65
C THR A 373 20.40 -6.90 14.23
N MET A 374 19.55 -6.02 14.74
CA MET A 374 19.66 -4.57 14.62
C MET A 374 19.69 -3.91 16.00
N ASP A 375 20.41 -2.79 16.10
CA ASP A 375 20.32 -1.93 17.28
C ASP A 375 18.92 -1.29 17.28
N GLY A 376 18.19 -1.44 18.39
CA GLY A 376 16.81 -1.01 18.49
C GLY A 376 16.51 -0.26 19.79
N PRO A 377 15.23 -0.07 20.12
CA PRO A 377 14.79 0.62 21.33
C PRO A 377 15.43 0.05 22.60
N GLY A 378 15.66 0.92 23.60
CA GLY A 378 16.28 0.56 24.87
C GLY A 378 17.79 0.31 24.82
N ASP A 379 18.48 0.74 23.76
CA ASP A 379 19.92 0.52 23.53
C ASP A 379 20.33 -0.97 23.57
N ILE A 380 19.42 -1.85 23.17
CA ILE A 380 19.64 -3.30 23.06
C ILE A 380 19.47 -3.77 21.62
N ARG A 381 19.93 -5.00 21.36
CA ARG A 381 19.74 -5.65 20.07
C ARG A 381 18.40 -6.34 19.97
N TRP A 382 17.78 -6.17 18.81
CA TRP A 382 16.56 -6.85 18.41
C TRP A 382 16.89 -7.84 17.31
N GLN A 383 16.35 -9.05 17.42
CA GLN A 383 16.60 -10.13 16.47
C GLN A 383 15.39 -10.36 15.57
N ALA A 384 15.66 -10.51 14.27
CA ALA A 384 14.68 -10.74 13.22
C ALA A 384 14.33 -12.23 13.08
N TYR A 385 13.05 -12.49 12.82
CA TYR A 385 12.51 -13.80 12.48
C TYR A 385 11.40 -13.65 11.44
N SER A 386 11.43 -14.45 10.38
CA SER A 386 10.45 -14.43 9.31
C SER A 386 9.25 -15.30 9.68
N PHE A 387 8.05 -14.81 9.41
CA PHE A 387 6.79 -15.54 9.57
C PHE A 387 5.95 -15.38 8.32
N GLU A 388 5.33 -16.47 7.85
CA GLU A 388 4.39 -16.46 6.71
C GLU A 388 3.08 -15.72 7.04
N ASN A 389 2.75 -15.62 8.32
CA ASN A 389 1.55 -14.93 8.79
C ASN A 389 1.90 -14.04 9.98
N GLY A 390 1.57 -12.76 9.85
CA GLY A 390 1.50 -11.84 10.97
C GLY A 390 0.48 -12.27 12.03
N LEU A 391 0.63 -11.74 13.24
CA LEU A 391 -0.25 -12.01 14.38
C LEU A 391 -1.58 -11.27 14.29
N SER A 392 -1.65 -10.25 13.45
CA SER A 392 -2.81 -9.42 13.22
C SER A 392 -3.28 -9.59 11.76
N SER A 393 -4.58 -9.39 11.52
CA SER A 393 -5.07 -9.24 10.16
C SER A 393 -4.51 -7.96 9.52
N PRO A 394 -4.26 -7.94 8.20
CA PRO A 394 -4.48 -9.02 7.24
C PRO A 394 -3.36 -10.08 7.26
N PRO A 395 -3.64 -11.33 6.84
CA PRO A 395 -2.61 -12.37 6.72
C PRO A 395 -1.55 -11.94 5.70
N ARG A 396 -0.30 -11.92 6.13
CA ARG A 396 0.85 -11.48 5.34
C ARG A 396 2.16 -11.97 5.94
N ASP A 397 3.16 -12.10 5.09
CA ASP A 397 4.54 -12.35 5.50
C ASP A 397 5.09 -11.14 6.25
N VAL A 398 5.69 -11.40 7.39
CA VAL A 398 6.29 -10.38 8.25
C VAL A 398 7.68 -10.78 8.72
N ILE A 399 8.51 -9.78 8.98
CA ILE A 399 9.73 -9.91 9.79
C ILE A 399 9.41 -9.42 11.19
N ARG A 400 9.38 -10.34 12.16
CA ARG A 400 9.17 -10.03 13.56
C ARG A 400 10.48 -9.80 14.29
N TRP A 401 10.55 -8.69 14.99
CA TRP A 401 11.65 -8.25 15.83
C TRP A 401 11.35 -8.55 17.29
N LEU A 402 12.28 -9.27 17.93
CA LEU A 402 12.23 -9.57 19.36
C LEU A 402 13.48 -9.03 20.08
N PRO A 403 13.32 -8.33 21.20
CA PRO A 403 14.46 -7.88 22.02
C PRO A 403 15.21 -9.08 22.62
N LEU A 404 16.54 -9.15 22.43
CA LEU A 404 17.35 -10.30 22.85
C LEU A 404 17.39 -10.53 24.38
N ASP A 405 17.28 -9.45 25.15
CA ASP A 405 17.38 -9.50 26.62
C ASP A 405 16.00 -9.55 27.31
N ALA A 406 14.92 -9.74 26.56
CA ALA A 406 13.59 -9.81 27.17
C ALA A 406 13.36 -11.13 27.88
N ALA A 407 13.17 -11.05 29.19
CA ALA A 407 12.72 -12.19 29.97
C ALA A 407 11.28 -12.56 29.61
N LYS A 408 11.01 -13.87 29.49
CA LYS A 408 9.65 -14.45 29.37
C LYS A 408 8.87 -13.99 28.13
N ILE A 409 9.48 -14.09 26.95
CA ILE A 409 8.77 -13.89 25.68
C ILE A 409 7.64 -14.95 25.54
N PRO A 410 6.38 -14.54 25.32
CA PRO A 410 5.28 -15.45 25.04
C PRO A 410 5.56 -16.42 23.90
N GLU A 411 5.13 -17.68 24.04
CA GLU A 411 5.37 -18.73 23.04
C GLU A 411 4.77 -18.39 21.67
N ILE A 412 3.63 -17.69 21.63
CA ILE A 412 2.98 -17.23 20.40
C ILE A 412 3.86 -16.29 19.55
N LEU A 413 4.82 -15.59 20.18
CA LEU A 413 5.73 -14.68 19.49
C LEU A 413 6.95 -15.40 18.91
N LEU A 414 7.28 -16.57 19.45
CA LEU A 414 8.48 -17.30 19.11
C LEU A 414 8.31 -18.08 17.79
N PRO A 415 9.36 -18.22 16.98
CA PRO A 415 9.34 -19.12 15.84
C PRO A 415 9.08 -20.55 16.28
N SER A 416 8.40 -21.34 15.43
CA SER A 416 8.14 -22.75 15.71
C SER A 416 9.46 -23.52 15.90
N LYS A 417 9.45 -24.56 16.73
CA LYS A 417 10.67 -25.32 17.07
C LYS A 417 11.35 -25.96 15.85
N SER A 418 10.63 -26.19 14.75
CA SER A 418 11.22 -26.64 13.47
C SER A 418 12.07 -25.54 12.81
N ALA A 419 11.57 -24.30 12.77
CA ALA A 419 12.26 -23.16 12.17
C ALA A 419 13.57 -22.79 12.90
N VAL A 420 13.58 -22.89 14.24
CA VAL A 420 14.77 -22.61 15.06
C VAL A 420 15.91 -23.61 14.79
N SER A 421 15.58 -24.86 14.47
CA SER A 421 16.57 -25.92 14.21
C SER A 421 17.30 -25.74 12.88
N GLU A 422 16.64 -25.13 11.88
CA GLU A 422 17.20 -24.83 10.57
C GLU A 422 18.05 -23.56 10.60
N ALA A 423 17.58 -22.49 11.25
CA ALA A 423 18.36 -21.27 11.46
C ALA A 423 19.64 -21.55 12.27
N GLY A 424 19.53 -22.38 13.32
CA GLY A 424 20.69 -22.83 14.12
C GLY A 424 21.71 -23.64 13.31
N ARG A 425 21.24 -24.53 12.42
CA ARG A 425 22.12 -25.29 11.51
C ARG A 425 22.76 -24.42 10.43
N ALA A 426 22.02 -23.46 9.85
CA ALA A 426 22.56 -22.54 8.85
C ALA A 426 23.68 -21.66 9.44
N SER A 427 23.45 -21.13 10.64
CA SER A 427 24.43 -20.37 11.44
C SER A 427 25.68 -21.19 11.78
N GLU A 428 25.52 -22.45 12.19
CA GLU A 428 26.66 -23.34 12.48
C GLU A 428 27.45 -23.74 11.23
N THR A 429 26.77 -23.93 10.11
CA THR A 429 27.39 -24.32 8.83
C THR A 429 28.20 -23.15 8.25
N ALA A 430 27.70 -21.92 8.37
CA ALA A 430 28.44 -20.70 8.04
C ALA A 430 29.69 -20.53 8.91
N LYS A 431 29.60 -20.78 10.22
CA LYS A 431 30.76 -20.77 11.13
C LYS A 431 31.78 -21.87 10.81
N LYS A 432 31.33 -23.08 10.45
CA LYS A 432 32.22 -24.22 10.10
C LYS A 432 32.90 -24.04 8.73
N SER A 433 32.28 -23.32 7.79
CA SER A 433 32.86 -22.95 6.50
C SER A 433 34.03 -21.97 6.64
N TRP A 434 33.95 -21.05 7.61
CA TRP A 434 34.96 -20.01 7.84
C TRP A 434 36.32 -20.56 8.32
N TRP A 435 36.34 -21.65 9.11
CA TRP A 435 37.59 -22.27 9.58
C TRP A 435 38.33 -23.09 8.52
N LYS A 436 37.72 -23.39 7.37
CA LYS A 436 38.36 -24.19 6.30
C LYS A 436 39.05 -23.36 5.21
N LYS A 437 39.03 -22.02 5.32
CA LYS A 437 39.65 -21.08 4.35
C LYS A 437 40.88 -20.33 4.88
N TRP A 438 41.50 -20.79 5.96
CA TRP A 438 42.81 -20.33 6.43
C TRP A 438 43.81 -21.48 6.49
#